data_AF-A0A1G0LRC4-F1
#
_entry.id   AF-A0A1G0LRC4-F1
#
_cell.length_a   1.000
_cell.length_b   1.000
_cell.length_c   1.000
_cell.angle_alpha   90.00
_cell.angle_beta   90.00
_cell.angle_gamma   90.00
#
_symmetry.space_group_name_H-M   'P 1'
#
loop_
_entity.id
_entity.type
_entity.pdbx_description
1 polymer ?
#
loop_
_entity_poly.entity_id
_entity_poly.type
_entity_poly.pdbx_seq_one_letter_code
_entity_poly.pdbx_strand_id
1 'polypeptide(L)'
;MFELLGLVIAGAAAIGGFTQSRAFVKRRLRYVDAVQKGTAPVLAGAAAAIVAAPFTALPLITAATAILLGVGVGAGTHAGAKDIREGRADE
;
A
#
# COMPACT_ATOMS: atom_id res chain seq x y z
N MET A 1 -17.53 20.43 -3.74
CA MET A 1 -17.87 19.12 -4.35
C MET A 1 -16.63 18.34 -4.78
N PHE A 2 -15.63 18.98 -5.41
CA PHE A 2 -14.37 18.32 -5.81
C PHE A 2 -13.57 17.71 -4.63
N GLU A 3 -13.56 18.36 -3.46
CA GLU A 3 -12.92 17.85 -2.24
C GLU A 3 -13.46 16.49 -1.77
N LEU A 4 -14.79 16.29 -1.81
CA LEU A 4 -15.41 15.02 -1.44
C LEU A 4 -15.03 13.90 -2.42
N LEU A 5 -14.92 14.21 -3.72
CA LEU A 5 -14.43 13.26 -4.72
C LEU A 5 -12.96 12.92 -4.50
N GLY A 6 -12.13 13.91 -4.19
CA GLY A 6 -10.72 13.69 -3.83
C GLY A 6 -10.56 12.80 -2.60
N LEU A 7 -11.41 12.98 -1.58
CA LEU A 7 -11.43 12.14 -0.39
C LEU A 7 -11.88 10.70 -0.68
N VAL A 8 -12.90 10.51 -1.53
CA VAL A 8 -13.33 9.18 -1.97
C VAL A 8 -12.22 8.48 -2.75
N ILE A 9 -11.56 9.18 -3.67
CA ILE A 9 -10.42 8.65 -4.44
C ILE A 9 -9.27 8.28 -3.49
N ALA A 10 -8.96 9.13 -2.52
CA ALA A 10 -7.91 8.86 -1.54
C ALA A 10 -8.23 7.65 -0.65
N GLY A 11 -9.47 7.53 -0.18
CA GLY A 11 -9.94 6.38 0.57
C GLY A 11 -9.87 5.10 -0.26
N ALA A 12 -10.34 5.13 -1.51
CA ALA A 12 -10.28 4.00 -2.42
C ALA A 12 -8.83 3.59 -2.74
N ALA A 13 -7.94 4.56 -2.93
CA ALA A 13 -6.52 4.32 -3.16
C ALA A 13 -5.85 3.69 -1.93
N ALA A 14 -6.15 4.17 -0.72
CA ALA A 14 -5.61 3.61 0.51
C ALA A 14 -6.09 2.17 0.77
N ILE A 15 -7.40 1.92 0.64
CA ILE A 15 -8.01 0.59 0.83
C ILE A 15 -7.54 -0.37 -0.26
N GLY A 16 -7.57 0.08 -1.52
CA GLY A 16 -7.09 -0.69 -2.67
C GLY A 16 -5.61 -1.01 -2.54
N GLY A 17 -4.79 -0.01 -2.19
CA GLY A 17 -3.36 -0.17 -1.93
C GLY A 17 -3.08 -1.17 -0.82
N PHE A 18 -3.81 -1.11 0.30
CA PHE A 18 -3.67 -2.07 1.41
C PHE A 18 -4.01 -3.49 0.99
N THR A 19 -5.18 -3.69 0.40
CA THR A 19 -5.70 -5.02 0.03
C THR A 19 -4.86 -5.67 -1.05
N GLN A 20 -4.51 -4.94 -2.12
CA GLN A 20 -3.65 -5.45 -3.18
C GLN A 20 -2.24 -5.74 -2.69
N SER A 21 -1.65 -4.86 -1.87
CA SER A 21 -0.31 -5.09 -1.33
C SER A 21 -0.26 -6.33 -0.45
N ARG A 22 -1.25 -6.49 0.42
CA ARG A 22 -1.39 -7.69 1.27
C ARG A 22 -1.52 -8.96 0.43
N ALA A 23 -2.42 -8.96 -0.56
CA ALA A 23 -2.65 -10.12 -1.43
C ALA A 23 -1.43 -10.44 -2.30
N PHE A 24 -0.75 -9.43 -2.84
CA PHE A 24 0.46 -9.58 -3.63
C PHE A 24 1.60 -10.17 -2.79
N VAL A 25 1.78 -9.69 -1.56
CA VAL A 25 2.79 -10.25 -0.65
C VAL A 25 2.48 -11.71 -0.33
N LYS A 26 1.25 -12.01 0.11
CA LYS A 26 0.79 -13.37 0.49
C LYS A 26 0.93 -14.37 -0.66
N ARG A 27 0.57 -13.98 -1.89
CA ARG A 27 0.50 -14.88 -3.05
C ARG A 27 1.78 -14.94 -3.87
N ARG A 28 2.44 -13.80 -4.11
CA ARG A 28 3.58 -13.68 -5.04
C ARG A 28 4.93 -13.59 -4.35
N LEU A 29 5.00 -13.00 -3.15
CA LEU A 29 6.27 -12.75 -2.45
C LEU A 29 6.52 -13.66 -1.25
N ARG A 30 5.72 -14.72 -1.04
CA ARG A 30 5.86 -15.63 0.10
C ARG A 30 7.25 -16.29 0.22
N TYR A 31 7.93 -16.45 -0.90
CA TYR A 31 9.25 -17.07 -0.99
C TYR A 31 10.41 -16.06 -1.02
N VAL A 32 10.12 -14.75 -0.88
CA VAL A 32 11.13 -13.70 -0.98
C VAL A 32 11.52 -13.21 0.41
N ASP A 33 12.73 -13.56 0.84
CA ASP A 33 13.28 -13.14 2.14
C ASP A 33 13.31 -11.63 2.33
N ALA A 34 13.52 -10.87 1.25
CA ALA A 34 13.56 -9.41 1.30
C ALA A 34 12.25 -8.82 1.84
N VAL A 35 11.11 -9.47 1.60
CA VAL A 35 9.78 -9.00 2.00
C VAL A 35 9.44 -9.38 3.44
N GLN A 36 10.12 -10.39 3.97
CA GLN A 36 9.98 -10.78 5.37
C GLN A 36 10.73 -9.82 6.31
N LYS A 37 11.68 -9.01 5.83
CA LYS A 37 12.43 -8.08 6.68
C LYS A 37 11.54 -6.94 7.19
N GLY A 38 11.78 -6.48 8.42
CA GLY A 38 11.03 -5.37 9.03
C GLY A 38 11.18 -4.03 8.30
N THR A 39 12.17 -3.89 7.42
CA THR A 39 12.36 -2.71 6.56
C THR A 39 11.53 -2.75 5.28
N ALA A 40 11.03 -3.92 4.86
CA ALA A 40 10.27 -4.08 3.63
C ALA A 40 8.99 -3.24 3.57
N PRO A 41 8.18 -3.12 4.64
CA PRO A 41 6.97 -2.31 4.62
C PRO A 41 7.25 -0.82 4.41
N VAL A 42 8.34 -0.33 5.01
CA VAL A 42 8.74 1.08 4.91
C VAL A 42 9.23 1.38 3.49
N LEU A 43 10.06 0.51 2.91
CA LEU A 43 10.49 0.65 1.52
C LEU A 43 9.32 0.53 0.53
N ALA A 44 8.39 -0.39 0.76
CA ALA A 44 7.23 -0.54 -0.11
C ALA A 44 6.33 0.70 -0.06
N GLY A 45 6.06 1.24 1.14
CA GLY A 45 5.30 2.47 1.30
C GLY A 45 5.99 3.69 0.67
N ALA A 46 7.31 3.83 0.85
CA ALA A 46 8.09 4.90 0.24
C ALA A 46 8.11 4.78 -1.30
N ALA A 47 8.33 3.59 -1.84
CA ALA A 47 8.29 3.35 -3.28
C ALA A 47 6.90 3.65 -3.86
N ALA A 48 5.84 3.25 -3.17
CA ALA A 48 4.47 3.56 -3.58
C ALA A 48 4.19 5.07 -3.58
N ALA A 49 4.66 5.80 -2.56
CA ALA A 49 4.52 7.25 -2.52
C ALA A 49 5.28 7.96 -3.65
N ILE A 50 6.48 7.48 -4.00
CA ILE A 50 7.26 8.01 -5.14
C ILE A 50 6.54 7.75 -6.46
N VAL A 51 5.97 6.55 -6.65
CA VAL A 51 5.16 6.22 -7.84
C VAL A 51 3.87 7.04 -7.89
N ALA A 52 3.31 7.39 -6.74
CA ALA A 52 2.12 8.23 -6.63
C ALA A 52 2.40 9.73 -6.85
N ALA A 53 3.63 10.17 -6.62
CA ALA A 53 4.03 11.57 -6.74
C ALA A 53 3.64 12.25 -8.08
N PRO A 54 3.87 11.66 -9.27
CA PRO A 54 3.47 12.28 -10.54
C PRO A 54 1.95 12.49 -10.67
N PHE A 55 1.13 11.70 -9.97
CA PHE A 55 -0.33 11.84 -10.01
C PHE A 55 -0.84 13.03 -9.20
N THR A 56 0.00 13.64 -8.34
CA THR A 56 -0.37 14.83 -7.57
C THR A 56 -0.55 16.09 -8.44
N ALA A 57 -0.16 16.03 -9.72
CA ALA A 57 -0.47 17.07 -10.69
C ALA A 57 -1.97 17.16 -11.03
N LEU A 58 -2.77 16.13 -10.69
CA LEU A 58 -4.22 16.20 -10.85
C LEU A 58 -4.85 16.98 -9.68
N PRO A 59 -5.74 17.95 -9.93
CA PRO A 59 -6.35 18.76 -8.86
C PRO A 59 -7.23 17.97 -7.87
N LEU A 60 -7.57 16.71 -8.17
CA LEU A 60 -8.27 15.80 -7.27
C LEU A 60 -7.33 14.90 -6.44
N ILE A 61 -6.05 14.81 -6.82
CA ILE A 61 -5.06 13.95 -6.15
C ILE A 61 -4.05 14.86 -5.47
N THR A 62 -4.07 14.89 -4.15
CA THR A 62 -3.19 15.77 -3.37
C THR A 62 -2.00 15.00 -2.81
N ALA A 63 -1.03 15.71 -2.25
CA ALA A 63 0.06 15.10 -1.49
C ALA A 63 -0.47 14.19 -0.35
N ALA A 64 -1.62 14.54 0.26
CA ALA A 64 -2.26 13.71 1.27
C ALA A 64 -2.70 12.35 0.71
N THR A 65 -3.19 12.30 -0.54
CA THR A 65 -3.55 11.05 -1.22
C THR A 65 -2.33 10.17 -1.46
N ALA A 66 -1.20 10.76 -1.87
CA ALA A 66 0.06 10.02 -2.08
C ALA A 66 0.59 9.45 -0.75
N ILE A 67 0.51 10.23 0.33
CA ILE A 67 0.91 9.78 1.68
C ILE A 67 -0.02 8.65 2.16
N LEU A 68 -1.34 8.81 2.05
CA LEU A 68 -2.31 7.80 2.44
C LEU A 68 -2.16 6.50 1.65
N LEU A 69 -1.88 6.58 0.35
CA LEU A 69 -1.58 5.42 -0.48
C LEU A 69 -0.28 4.73 -0.01
N GLY A 70 0.78 5.50 0.24
CA GLY A 70 2.06 4.97 0.76
C GLY A 70 1.88 4.26 2.10
N VAL A 71 1.11 4.86 3.03
CA VAL A 71 0.78 4.25 4.32
C VAL A 71 -0.08 2.98 4.13
N GLY A 72 -1.09 3.01 3.26
CA GLY A 72 -1.94 1.86 2.95
C GLY A 72 -1.12 0.68 2.37
N VAL A 73 -0.23 0.96 1.42
CA VAL A 73 0.67 -0.05 0.84
C VAL A 73 1.66 -0.59 1.87
N GLY A 74 2.28 0.29 2.67
CA GLY A 74 3.18 -0.13 3.75
C GLY A 74 2.47 -1.00 4.80
N ALA A 75 1.28 -0.60 5.24
CA ALA A 75 0.48 -1.39 6.18
C ALA A 75 0.05 -2.74 5.56
N GLY A 76 -0.32 -2.76 4.28
CA GLY A 76 -0.74 -3.97 3.57
C GLY A 76 0.40 -4.96 3.37
N THR A 77 1.59 -4.46 3.03
CA THR A 77 2.80 -5.29 2.92
C THR A 77 3.22 -5.87 4.26
N HIS A 78 3.18 -5.08 5.34
CA HIS A 78 3.43 -5.57 6.70
C HIS A 78 2.42 -6.66 7.09
N ALA A 79 1.12 -6.42 6.88
CA ALA A 79 0.07 -7.39 7.19
C ALA A 79 0.26 -8.70 6.40
N GLY A 80 0.56 -8.61 5.09
CA GLY A 80 0.81 -9.79 4.26
C GLY A 80 2.05 -10.57 4.70
N ALA A 81 3.14 -9.89 5.05
CA ALA A 81 4.35 -10.53 5.56
C ALA A 81 4.11 -11.19 6.93
N LYS A 82 3.32 -10.56 7.79
CA LYS A 82 2.89 -11.14 9.08
C LYS A 82 2.03 -12.39 8.88
N ASP A 83 1.07 -12.36 7.97
CA ASP A 83 0.19 -13.51 7.69
C ASP A 83 0.98 -14.73 7.18
N ILE A 84 2.02 -14.52 6.37
CA ILE A 84 2.91 -15.60 5.91
C ILE A 84 3.67 -16.21 7.09
N ARG A 85 4.23 -15.37 7.98
CA ARG A 85 4.98 -15.80 9.16
C ARG A 85 4.11 -16.58 10.16
N GLU A 86 2.83 -16.22 10.25
CA GLU A 86 1.85 -16.89 11.12
C GLU A 86 1.18 -18.10 10.46
N GLY A 87 1.52 -18.44 9.21
CA GLY A 87 0.92 -19.57 8.49
C GLY A 87 -0.54 -19.35 8.07
N ARG A 88 -1.07 -18.12 8.19
CA ARG A 88 -2.43 -17.74 7.77
C ARG A 88 -2.49 -17.33 6.29
N ALA A 89 -1.51 -17.75 5.49
CA ALA A 89 -1.40 -17.43 4.07
C ALA A 89 -2.54 -18.01 3.21
N ASP A 90 -3.23 -19.02 3.70
CA ASP A 90 -4.19 -19.82 2.93
C ASP A 90 -5.65 -19.72 3.40
N GLU A 91 -5.90 -18.95 4.48
CA GLU A 91 -7.23 -18.54 4.96
C GLU A 91 -7.78 -17.34 4.16
#